data_AF-A0A954YDX0-F1
#
_entry.id   AF-A0A954YDX0-F1
#
_cell.length_a   1.000
_cell.length_b   1.000
_cell.length_c   1.000
_cell.angle_alpha   90.00
_cell.angle_beta   90.00
_cell.angle_gamma   90.00
#
_symmetry.space_group_name_H-M   'P 1'
#
loop_
_entity.id
_entity.type
_entity.pdbx_description
1 polymer ?
#
loop_
_entity_poly.entity_id
_entity_poly.type
_entity_poly.pdbx_seq_one_letter_code
_entity_poly.pdbx_strand_id
1 'polypeptide(L)'
;MMQPEEPKKSARLEARLSPTVFKMVRRAARLQGRSVSDFVVTAAARAAERAIRRRTVIELAGDDQERFVEALLNPPPLTEAMRRAAQAHRELIDPA
;
A
#
# COMPACT_ATOMS: atom_id res chain seq x y z
N MET A 1 32.52 -14.42 4.93
CA MET A 1 31.48 -14.40 3.88
C MET A 1 30.14 -14.64 4.56
N MET A 2 29.28 -13.63 4.66
CA MET A 2 27.94 -13.77 5.22
C MET A 2 27.03 -14.23 4.09
N GLN A 3 26.64 -15.51 4.08
CA GLN A 3 25.65 -15.98 3.11
C GLN A 3 24.31 -15.31 3.43
N PRO A 4 23.55 -14.84 2.43
CA PRO A 4 22.21 -14.34 2.67
C PRO A 4 21.34 -15.51 3.13
N GLU A 5 20.90 -15.48 4.38
CA GLU A 5 19.90 -16.41 4.90
C GLU A 5 18.63 -16.26 4.06
N GLU A 6 18.33 -17.23 3.19
CA GLU A 6 17.03 -17.29 2.53
C GLU A 6 15.96 -17.35 3.64
N PRO A 7 15.00 -16.41 3.68
CA PRO A 7 14.00 -16.39 4.73
C PRO A 7 13.16 -17.67 4.64
N LYS A 8 13.39 -18.59 5.59
CA LYS A 8 12.62 -19.83 5.70
C LYS A 8 11.15 -19.48 5.82
N LYS A 9 10.32 -20.07 4.94
CA LYS A 9 8.86 -19.90 4.95
C LYS A 9 8.25 -20.54 6.20
N SER A 10 8.33 -19.85 7.33
CA SER A 10 7.90 -20.33 8.65
C SER A 10 6.47 -19.91 9.01
N ALA A 11 5.98 -18.81 8.45
CA ALA A 11 4.64 -18.30 8.71
C ALA A 11 3.56 -19.15 8.03
N ARG A 12 2.48 -19.44 8.76
CA ARG A 12 1.32 -20.20 8.26
C ARG A 12 0.10 -19.30 8.13
N LEU A 13 -0.64 -19.47 7.04
CA LEU A 13 -1.94 -18.86 6.82
C LEU A 13 -3.01 -19.97 6.92
N GLU A 14 -3.80 -19.95 7.98
CA GLU A 14 -4.92 -20.86 8.15
C GLU A 14 -6.21 -20.20 7.66
N ALA A 15 -6.85 -20.78 6.64
CA ALA A 15 -8.10 -20.29 6.09
C ALA A 15 -9.01 -21.46 5.71
N ARG A 16 -10.29 -21.34 6.08
CA ARG A 16 -11.33 -22.30 5.66
C ARG A 16 -12.00 -21.80 4.39
N LEU A 17 -12.08 -22.65 3.38
CA LEU A 17 -12.72 -22.37 2.11
C LEU A 17 -13.98 -23.22 1.95
N SER A 18 -15.04 -22.65 1.38
CA SER A 18 -16.18 -23.45 0.96
C SER A 18 -15.77 -24.40 -0.18
N PRO A 19 -16.46 -25.55 -0.36
CA PRO A 19 -16.14 -26.49 -1.43
C PRO A 19 -16.16 -25.86 -2.83
N THR A 20 -17.09 -24.92 -3.05
CA THR A 20 -17.22 -24.18 -4.32
C THR A 20 -15.99 -23.30 -4.58
N VAL A 21 -15.55 -22.54 -3.57
CA VAL A 21 -14.36 -21.69 -3.69
C VAL A 21 -13.11 -22.56 -3.90
N PHE A 22 -12.98 -23.67 -3.17
CA PHE A 22 -11.85 -24.57 -3.35
C PHE A 22 -11.76 -25.16 -4.77
N LYS A 23 -12.90 -25.57 -5.36
CA LYS A 23 -12.95 -26.06 -6.75
C LYS A 23 -12.47 -24.99 -7.74
N MET A 24 -12.90 -23.74 -7.56
CA MET A 24 -12.51 -22.61 -8.39
C MET A 24 -11.01 -22.31 -8.28
N VAL A 25 -10.48 -22.22 -7.05
CA VAL A 25 -9.05 -21.98 -6.79
C VAL A 25 -8.20 -23.10 -7.40
N ARG A 26 -8.60 -24.36 -7.20
CA ARG A 26 -7.89 -25.52 -7.78
C ARG A 26 -7.87 -25.48 -9.31
N ARG A 27 -8.97 -25.08 -9.94
CA ARG A 27 -9.03 -24.93 -11.40
C ARG A 27 -8.10 -23.81 -11.88
N ALA A 28 -8.10 -22.66 -11.21
CA ALA A 28 -7.24 -21.52 -11.55
C ALA A 28 -5.74 -21.87 -11.39
N ALA A 29 -5.37 -22.52 -10.28
CA ALA A 29 -4.01 -22.99 -10.05
C ALA A 29 -3.54 -23.96 -11.15
N ARG A 30 -4.40 -24.93 -11.53
CA ARG A 30 -4.12 -25.86 -12.63
C ARG A 30 -3.93 -25.16 -13.98
N LEU A 31 -4.76 -24.17 -14.30
CA LEU A 31 -4.65 -23.39 -15.53
C LEU A 31 -3.33 -22.60 -15.62
N GLN A 32 -2.75 -22.26 -14.47
CA GLN A 32 -1.49 -21.52 -14.37
C GLN A 32 -0.28 -22.43 -14.11
N GLY A 33 -0.44 -23.75 -14.16
CA GLY A 33 0.66 -24.71 -14.00
C GLY A 33 1.29 -24.72 -12.61
N ARG A 34 0.56 -24.32 -11.56
CA ARG A 34 1.10 -24.21 -10.19
C ARG A 34 0.24 -24.95 -9.16
N SER A 35 0.83 -25.20 -7.99
CA SER A 35 0.11 -25.81 -6.87
C SER A 35 -0.96 -24.87 -6.31
N VAL A 36 -1.96 -25.43 -5.64
CA VAL A 36 -3.01 -24.64 -4.97
C VAL A 36 -2.41 -23.72 -3.91
N SER A 37 -1.45 -24.22 -3.13
CA SER A 37 -0.77 -23.44 -2.09
C SER A 37 0.01 -22.26 -2.69
N ASP A 38 0.78 -22.49 -3.75
CA ASP A 38 1.52 -21.41 -4.43
C ASP A 38 0.58 -20.36 -5.03
N PHE A 39 -0.51 -20.80 -5.66
CA PHE A 39 -1.53 -19.91 -6.19
C PHE A 39 -2.14 -19.02 -5.11
N VAL A 40 -2.55 -19.61 -3.96
CA VAL A 40 -3.17 -18.87 -2.86
C VAL A 40 -2.20 -17.88 -2.24
N VAL A 41 -0.96 -18.29 -1.96
CA VAL A 41 0.07 -17.40 -1.39
C VAL A 41 0.35 -16.23 -2.33
N THR A 42 0.55 -16.50 -3.62
CA THR A 42 0.79 -15.46 -4.63
C THR A 42 -0.41 -14.51 -4.77
N ALA A 43 -1.63 -15.05 -4.82
CA ALA A 43 -2.83 -14.24 -4.94
C ALA A 43 -3.06 -13.37 -3.71
N ALA A 44 -2.85 -13.91 -2.51
CA ALA A 44 -2.95 -13.19 -1.24
C ALA A 44 -1.91 -12.05 -1.16
N ALA A 45 -0.65 -12.34 -1.50
CA ALA A 45 0.42 -11.33 -1.53
C ALA A 45 0.06 -10.17 -2.46
N ARG A 46 -0.34 -10.46 -3.70
CA ARG A 46 -0.76 -9.43 -4.66
C ARG A 46 -1.98 -8.64 -4.19
N ALA A 47 -2.94 -9.29 -3.54
CA ALA A 47 -4.11 -8.61 -2.99
C ALA A 47 -3.75 -7.67 -1.83
N ALA A 48 -2.85 -8.12 -0.95
CA ALA A 48 -2.33 -7.32 0.16
C ALA A 48 -1.55 -6.10 -0.35
N GLU A 49 -0.64 -6.28 -1.31
CA GLU A 49 0.11 -5.20 -1.92
C GLU A 49 -0.82 -4.13 -2.53
N ARG A 50 -1.82 -4.54 -3.31
CA ARG A 50 -2.82 -3.61 -3.84
C ARG A 50 -3.65 -2.92 -2.76
N ALA A 51 -3.96 -3.61 -1.66
CA ALA A 51 -4.72 -3.03 -0.55
C ALA A 51 -3.89 -1.97 0.19
N ILE A 52 -2.60 -2.22 0.39
CA ILE A 52 -1.65 -1.27 1.01
C ILE A 52 -1.45 -0.07 0.07
N ARG A 53 -1.06 -0.31 -1.18
CA ARG A 53 -0.78 0.76 -2.16
C ARG A 53 -1.94 1.73 -2.31
N ARG A 54 -3.18 1.22 -2.38
CA ARG A 54 -4.39 2.06 -2.48
C ARG A 54 -4.60 3.02 -1.32
N ARG A 55 -4.02 2.75 -0.14
CA ARG A 55 -4.14 3.60 1.05
C ARG A 55 -2.91 4.47 1.29
N THR A 56 -1.74 4.04 0.82
CA THR A 56 -0.47 4.68 1.17
C THR A 56 0.17 5.45 0.02
N VAL A 57 -0.29 5.24 -1.22
CA VAL A 57 0.30 5.86 -2.41
C VAL A 57 -0.73 6.77 -3.06
N ILE A 58 -0.34 8.03 -3.25
CA ILE A 58 -1.05 8.98 -4.10
C ILE A 58 -0.46 8.85 -5.50
N GLU A 59 -1.28 8.42 -6.47
CA GLU A 59 -0.90 8.36 -7.88
C GLU A 59 -1.28 9.67 -8.55
N LEU A 60 -0.28 10.43 -9.01
CA LEU A 60 -0.48 11.69 -9.71
C LEU A 60 -0.29 11.49 -11.23
N ALA A 61 -1.13 12.14 -12.03
CA ALA A 61 -0.93 12.25 -13.48
C ALA A 61 0.33 13.09 -13.77
N GLY A 62 0.86 13.03 -15.00
CA GLY A 62 2.09 13.73 -15.39
C GLY A 62 2.08 15.22 -15.01
N ASP A 63 1.06 15.95 -15.46
CA ASP A 63 0.90 17.37 -15.15
C ASP A 63 0.78 17.65 -13.63
N ASP A 64 0.13 16.75 -12.88
CA ASP A 64 0.00 16.89 -11.43
C ASP A 64 1.33 16.61 -10.71
N GLN A 65 2.17 15.72 -11.24
CA GLN A 65 3.52 15.49 -10.72
C GLN A 65 4.38 16.73 -10.88
N GLU A 66 4.37 17.37 -12.04
CA GLU A 66 5.10 18.61 -12.29
C GLU A 66 4.64 19.71 -11.32
N ARG A 67 3.32 19.91 -11.18
CA ARG A 67 2.75 20.90 -10.24
C ARG A 67 3.13 20.60 -8.79
N PHE A 68 3.13 19.32 -8.40
CA PHE A 68 3.51 18.90 -7.06
C PHE A 68 4.99 19.16 -6.78
N VAL A 69 5.88 18.80 -7.72
CA VAL A 69 7.32 19.04 -7.61
C VAL A 69 7.62 20.55 -7.58
N GLU A 70 6.98 21.33 -8.44
CA GLU A 70 7.14 22.79 -8.46
C GLU A 70 6.72 23.40 -7.13
N ALA A 71 5.59 22.99 -6.55
CA ALA A 71 5.15 23.46 -5.24
C ALA A 71 6.08 23.03 -4.08
N LEU A 72 6.83 21.94 -4.22
CA LEU A 72 7.84 21.50 -3.25
C LEU A 72 9.14 22.31 -3.37
N LEU A 73 9.60 22.57 -4.60
CA LEU A 73 10.84 23.29 -4.86
C LEU A 73 10.68 24.81 -4.69
N ASN A 74 9.54 25.34 -5.12
CA ASN A 74 9.18 26.75 -5.09
C ASN A 74 7.87 26.95 -4.33
N PRO A 75 7.86 26.79 -2.99
CA PRO A 75 6.65 26.87 -2.20
C PRO A 75 6.01 28.26 -2.29
N PRO A 76 4.71 28.35 -2.65
CA PRO A 76 4.02 29.64 -2.71
C PRO A 76 3.88 30.25 -1.32
N PRO A 77 3.78 31.59 -1.21
CA PRO A 77 3.57 32.24 0.07
C PRO A 77 2.22 31.82 0.67
N LEU A 78 2.18 31.68 1.99
CA LEU A 78 0.93 31.41 2.71
C LEU A 78 -0.09 32.50 2.43
N THR A 79 -1.35 32.08 2.22
CA THR A 79 -2.48 33.01 2.16
C THR A 79 -2.81 33.54 3.56
N GLU A 80 -3.52 34.68 3.63
CA GLU A 80 -3.96 35.24 4.92
C GLU A 80 -4.84 34.27 5.72
N ALA A 81 -5.65 33.45 5.05
CA ALA A 81 -6.43 32.40 5.71
C ALA A 81 -5.52 31.33 6.34
N MET A 82 -4.46 30.90 5.64
CA MET A 82 -3.50 29.92 6.17
C MET A 82 -2.70 30.48 7.35
N ARG A 83 -2.31 31.77 7.31
CA ARG A 83 -1.64 32.42 8.45
C ARG A 83 -2.53 32.43 9.70
N ARG A 84 -3.81 32.82 9.55
CA ARG A 84 -4.77 32.81 10.66
C ARG A 84 -4.98 31.39 11.21
N ALA A 85 -5.09 30.39 10.35
CA ALA A 85 -5.23 28.99 10.78
C ALA A 85 -4.00 28.48 11.53
N ALA A 86 -2.79 28.81 11.05
CA ALA A 86 -1.55 28.45 11.73
C ALA A 86 -1.44 29.10 13.12
N GLN A 87 -1.87 30.37 13.25
CA GLN A 87 -1.92 31.06 14.53
C GLN A 87 -2.90 30.40 15.51
N ALA A 88 -4.13 30.14 15.05
CA ALA A 88 -5.14 29.46 15.87
C ALA A 88 -4.70 28.06 16.31
N HIS A 89 -4.00 27.31 15.45
CA HIS A 89 -3.46 26.00 15.81
C HIS A 89 -2.39 26.09 16.90
N ARG A 90 -1.49 27.09 16.83
CA ARG A 90 -0.47 27.31 17.87
C ARG A 90 -1.11 27.61 19.22
N GLU A 91 -2.10 28.49 19.24
CA GLU A 91 -2.83 28.85 20.46
C GLU A 91 -3.59 27.65 21.08
N LEU A 92 -4.04 26.69 20.26
CA LEU A 92 -4.79 25.52 20.71
C LEU A 92 -3.88 24.36 21.19
N ILE A 93 -2.73 24.16 20.56
CA ILE A 93 -1.88 22.96 20.74
C ILE A 93 -0.68 23.25 21.64
N ASP A 94 -0.23 24.50 21.71
CA ASP A 94 0.92 24.94 22.50
C ASP A 94 0.48 26.03 23.49
N PRO A 95 -0.33 25.69 24.51
CA PRO A 95 -0.63 26.65 25.56
C PRO A 95 0.66 26.88 26.35
N ALA A 96 1.06 28.15 26.45
CA ALA A 96 2.12 28.59 27.36
C ALA A 96 1.87 28.14 28.81
#